data_AF-A0A9D4LQD0-F1
#
_entry.id   AF-A0A9D4LQD0-F1
#
_cell.length_a   1.000
_cell.length_b   1.000
_cell.length_c   1.000
_cell.angle_alpha   90.00
_cell.angle_beta   90.00
_cell.angle_gamma   90.00
#
_symmetry.space_group_name_H-M   'P 1'
#
loop_
_entity.id
_entity.type
_entity.pdbx_description
1 polymer ?
#
loop_
_entity_poly.entity_id
_entity_poly.type
_entity_poly.pdbx_seq_one_letter_code
_entity_poly.pdbx_strand_id
1 'polypeptide(L)'
;MNPIVPHLQAFIDDRVNLWENELLTIQTEMKEERDREKERRRLNMVNQVQFQCLNCSAFICRSDDIKCIMGVHHIITDPDADERLRLERDAPYFVEPEGLEYGGQVYCANVSCQLKLGVICTFFKYKYIDFPLISLKAFRVVNPDGTGKSYKVWKNVPCKIADFTFDDLRDV
;
A
#
# COMPACT_ATOMS: atom_id res chain seq x y z
N MET A 1 54.05 33.51 22.47
CA MET A 1 52.92 32.68 22.00
C MET A 1 51.86 33.63 21.46
N ASN A 2 51.36 33.41 20.25
CA ASN A 2 50.53 34.38 19.53
C ASN A 2 49.03 34.22 19.93
N PRO A 3 48.42 35.20 20.61
CA PRO A 3 47.06 35.09 21.17
C PRO A 3 45.93 35.04 20.13
N ILE A 4 46.25 35.19 18.85
CA ILE A 4 45.28 35.21 17.75
C ILE A 4 44.76 33.80 17.42
N VAL A 5 45.57 32.75 17.62
CA VAL A 5 45.20 31.37 17.26
C VAL A 5 44.05 30.82 18.13
N PRO A 6 44.05 30.97 19.47
CA PRO A 6 42.95 30.49 20.32
C PRO A 6 41.61 31.18 20.05
N HIS A 7 41.62 32.47 19.72
CA HIS A 7 40.40 33.23 19.45
C HIS A 7 39.75 32.85 18.12
N LEU A 8 40.55 32.55 17.09
CA LEU A 8 40.03 32.04 15.81
C LEU A 8 39.44 30.64 15.96
N GLN A 9 40.08 29.78 16.76
CA GLN A 9 39.58 28.43 17.03
C GLN A 9 38.23 28.48 17.76
N ALA A 10 38.11 29.29 18.81
CA ALA A 10 36.86 29.45 19.55
C ALA A 10 35.70 29.96 18.67
N PHE A 11 35.97 30.86 17.73
CA PHE A 11 34.97 31.36 16.78
C PHE A 11 34.52 30.29 15.77
N ILE A 12 35.44 29.43 15.32
CA ILE A 12 35.12 28.30 14.44
C ILE A 12 34.27 27.28 15.21
N ASP A 13 34.68 26.93 16.43
CA ASP A 13 33.99 25.96 17.29
C ASP A 13 32.57 26.44 17.65
N ASP A 14 32.39 27.72 17.97
CA ASP A 14 31.08 28.31 18.24
C ASP A 14 30.13 28.19 17.02
N ARG A 15 30.63 28.49 15.82
CA ARG A 15 29.83 28.35 14.59
C ARG A 15 29.51 26.89 14.25
N VAL A 16 30.42 25.96 14.54
CA VAL A 16 30.18 24.52 14.39
C VAL A 16 29.10 24.06 15.36
N ASN A 17 29.19 24.43 16.64
CA ASN A 17 28.19 24.09 17.66
C ASN A 17 26.81 24.68 17.33
N LEU A 18 26.76 25.92 16.83
CA LEU A 18 25.50 26.54 16.38
C LEU A 18 24.85 25.74 15.24
N TRP A 19 25.65 25.33 14.25
CA TRP A 19 25.17 24.53 13.13
C TRP A 19 24.72 23.11 13.55
N GLU A 20 25.44 22.46 14.45
CA GLU A 20 25.05 21.15 15.00
C GLU A 20 23.73 21.22 15.79
N ASN A 21 23.53 22.28 16.58
CA ASN A 21 22.29 22.52 17.30
C ASN A 21 21.11 22.82 16.36
N GLU A 22 21.34 23.61 15.31
CA GLU A 22 20.33 23.90 14.29
C GLU A 22 19.94 22.62 13.53
N LEU A 23 20.92 21.80 13.13
CA LEU A 23 20.68 20.50 12.52
C LEU A 23 19.90 19.56 13.43
N LEU A 24 20.26 19.47 14.71
CA LEU A 24 19.56 18.63 15.67
C LEU A 24 18.10 19.08 15.85
N THR A 25 17.87 20.39 15.87
CA THR A 25 16.52 20.98 15.94
C THR A 25 15.70 20.56 14.72
N ILE A 26 16.23 20.77 13.51
CA ILE A 26 15.58 20.37 12.25
C ILE A 26 15.29 18.87 12.22
N GLN A 27 16.25 18.03 12.63
CA GLN A 27 16.06 16.57 12.69
C GLN A 27 14.97 16.15 13.67
N THR A 28 14.89 16.82 14.81
CA THR A 28 13.90 16.55 15.86
C THR A 28 12.50 16.95 15.40
N GLU A 29 12.33 18.15 14.85
CA GLU A 29 11.05 18.63 14.30
C GLU A 29 10.54 17.70 13.18
N MET A 30 11.43 17.31 12.25
CA MET A 30 11.08 16.34 11.20
C MET A 30 10.68 14.98 11.77
N LYS A 31 11.29 14.54 12.88
CA LYS A 31 10.92 13.28 13.54
C LYS A 31 9.55 13.37 14.17
N GLU A 32 9.27 14.45 14.91
CA GLU A 32 7.98 14.69 15.53
C GLU A 32 6.84 14.81 14.51
N GLU A 33 7.08 15.43 13.37
CA GLU A 33 6.11 15.49 12.28
C GLU A 33 5.82 14.09 11.71
N ARG A 34 6.86 13.28 11.46
CA ARG A 34 6.70 11.88 11.02
C ARG A 34 5.93 11.04 12.02
N ASP A 35 6.22 11.20 13.30
CA ASP A 35 5.59 10.42 14.37
C ASP A 35 4.12 10.84 14.55
N ARG A 36 3.80 12.14 14.47
CA ARG A 36 2.42 12.65 14.42
C ARG A 36 1.65 12.10 13.22
N GLU A 37 2.27 12.05 12.04
CA GLU A 37 1.60 11.51 10.86
C GLU A 37 1.32 10.01 11.00
N LYS A 38 2.27 9.24 11.55
CA LYS A 38 2.07 7.81 11.84
C LYS A 38 0.92 7.59 12.82
N GLU A 39 0.88 8.35 13.91
CA GLU A 39 -0.18 8.21 14.92
C GLU A 39 -1.55 8.61 14.34
N ARG A 40 -1.62 9.69 13.57
CA ARG A 40 -2.84 10.07 12.85
C ARG A 40 -3.31 8.96 11.90
N ARG A 41 -2.40 8.30 11.19
CA ARG A 41 -2.75 7.16 10.32
C ARG A 41 -3.28 6.00 11.15
N ARG A 42 -2.61 5.64 12.24
CA ARG A 42 -3.03 4.57 13.15
C ARG A 42 -4.46 4.78 13.67
N LEU A 43 -4.80 5.99 14.12
CA LEU A 43 -6.12 6.33 14.63
C LEU A 43 -7.22 6.28 13.55
N ASN A 44 -6.88 6.53 12.28
CA ASN A 44 -7.82 6.53 11.16
C ASN A 44 -7.92 5.17 10.41
N MET A 45 -7.15 4.16 10.80
CA MET A 45 -7.03 2.87 10.10
C MET A 45 -8.02 1.77 10.57
N VAL A 46 -8.98 2.11 11.45
CA VAL A 46 -9.87 1.12 12.10
C VAL A 46 -11.12 0.79 11.26
N ASN A 47 -11.30 1.42 10.11
CA ASN A 47 -12.53 1.23 9.33
C ASN A 47 -12.43 -0.01 8.44
N GLN A 48 -13.40 -0.93 8.59
CA GLN A 48 -13.73 -1.90 7.57
C GLN A 48 -14.37 -1.16 6.40
N VAL A 49 -13.59 -0.93 5.35
CA VAL A 49 -14.04 -0.24 4.14
C VAL A 49 -14.41 -1.24 3.05
N GLN A 50 -15.27 -0.81 2.13
CA GLN A 50 -15.65 -1.57 0.95
C GLN A 50 -14.94 -1.03 -0.28
N PHE A 51 -14.51 -1.92 -1.16
CA PHE A 51 -13.98 -1.61 -2.47
C PHE A 51 -15.07 -1.90 -3.51
N GLN A 52 -15.49 -0.86 -4.20
CA GLN A 52 -16.48 -0.92 -5.27
C GLN A 52 -15.81 -0.62 -6.60
N CYS A 53 -16.28 -1.26 -7.68
CA CYS A 53 -15.84 -0.95 -9.04
C CYS A 53 -16.03 0.55 -9.32
N LEU A 54 -14.98 1.23 -9.77
CA LEU A 54 -15.05 2.68 -10.01
C LEU A 54 -16.08 3.06 -11.08
N ASN A 55 -16.33 2.18 -12.06
CA ASN A 55 -17.21 2.47 -13.19
C ASN A 55 -18.70 2.20 -12.86
N CYS A 56 -19.03 1.03 -12.29
CA CYS A 56 -20.44 0.66 -12.03
C CYS A 56 -20.85 0.68 -10.56
N SER A 57 -19.93 1.01 -9.63
CA SER A 57 -20.16 0.97 -8.17
C SER A 57 -20.57 -0.40 -7.61
N ALA A 58 -20.46 -1.48 -8.39
CA ALA A 58 -20.68 -2.83 -7.88
C ALA A 58 -19.69 -3.15 -6.76
N PHE A 59 -20.17 -3.78 -5.69
CA PHE A 59 -19.33 -4.29 -4.61
C PHE A 59 -18.36 -5.34 -5.14
N ILE A 60 -17.08 -5.23 -4.79
CA ILE A 60 -16.04 -6.19 -5.18
C ILE A 60 -15.52 -6.96 -3.97
N CYS A 61 -15.05 -6.25 -2.93
CA CYS A 61 -14.53 -6.87 -1.71
C CYS A 61 -14.49 -5.87 -0.55
N ARG A 62 -14.20 -6.36 0.67
CA ARG A 62 -13.90 -5.56 1.85
C ARG A 62 -12.39 -5.44 2.04
N SER A 63 -11.97 -4.53 2.93
CA SER A 63 -10.56 -4.41 3.32
C SER A 63 -9.95 -5.70 3.85
N ASP A 64 -10.75 -6.51 4.54
CA ASP A 64 -10.28 -7.72 5.25
C ASP A 64 -9.98 -8.87 4.28
N ASP A 65 -10.63 -8.83 3.11
CA ASP A 65 -10.45 -9.75 1.99
C ASP A 65 -9.16 -9.43 1.21
N ILE A 66 -8.54 -8.28 1.47
CA ILE A 66 -7.32 -7.83 0.80
C ILE A 66 -6.11 -8.15 1.66
N LYS A 67 -5.10 -8.75 1.04
CA LYS A 67 -3.80 -9.02 1.65
C LYS A 67 -2.67 -8.40 0.84
N CYS A 68 -1.57 -8.11 1.53
CA CYS A 68 -0.39 -7.51 0.92
C CYS A 68 0.74 -8.55 0.80
N ILE A 69 1.26 -8.77 -0.40
CA ILE A 69 2.46 -9.56 -0.63
C ILE A 69 3.65 -8.62 -0.79
N MET A 70 4.71 -8.90 -0.05
CA MET A 70 5.97 -8.14 -0.06
C MET A 70 5.80 -6.63 0.23
N GLY A 71 4.72 -6.25 0.92
CA GLY A 71 4.44 -4.86 1.28
C GLY A 71 4.00 -3.94 0.13
N VAL A 72 3.85 -4.46 -1.10
CA VAL A 72 3.51 -3.64 -2.28
C VAL A 72 2.40 -4.24 -3.16
N HIS A 73 2.26 -5.56 -3.23
CA HIS A 73 1.28 -6.23 -4.09
C HIS A 73 -0.01 -6.49 -3.30
N HIS A 74 -1.12 -5.90 -3.72
CA HIS A 74 -2.39 -6.01 -3.00
C HIS A 74 -3.30 -6.98 -3.74
N ILE A 75 -3.61 -8.11 -3.11
CA ILE A 75 -4.38 -9.21 -3.69
C ILE A 75 -5.71 -9.40 -2.98
N ILE A 76 -6.71 -9.94 -3.67
CA ILE A 76 -7.95 -10.41 -3.07
C ILE A 76 -7.80 -11.90 -2.71
N THR A 77 -8.22 -12.25 -1.49
CA THR A 77 -8.14 -13.61 -0.91
C THR A 77 -9.50 -14.19 -0.55
N ASP A 78 -10.57 -13.47 -0.82
CA ASP A 78 -11.95 -13.92 -0.63
C ASP A 78 -12.27 -15.09 -1.58
N PRO A 79 -12.64 -16.28 -1.06
CA PRO A 79 -12.94 -17.46 -1.87
C PRO A 79 -14.11 -17.26 -2.83
N ASP A 80 -15.07 -16.42 -2.46
CA ASP A 80 -16.27 -16.16 -3.25
C ASP A 80 -16.09 -14.99 -4.23
N ALA A 81 -14.84 -14.55 -4.44
CA ALA A 81 -14.54 -13.40 -5.28
C ALA A 81 -14.81 -13.66 -6.77
N ASP A 82 -14.90 -14.92 -7.20
CA ASP A 82 -15.21 -15.34 -8.57
C ASP A 82 -16.62 -14.91 -9.02
N GLU A 83 -17.57 -14.76 -8.09
CA GLU A 83 -18.89 -14.19 -8.38
C GLU A 83 -18.83 -12.71 -8.79
N ARG A 84 -17.79 -12.00 -8.36
CA ARG A 84 -17.61 -10.55 -8.52
C ARG A 84 -16.50 -10.18 -9.49
N LEU A 85 -15.59 -11.11 -9.75
CA LEU A 85 -14.41 -10.94 -10.59
C LEU A 85 -14.44 -11.91 -11.77
N ARG A 86 -14.07 -11.40 -12.94
CA ARG A 86 -13.86 -12.22 -14.12
C ARG A 86 -12.37 -12.28 -14.40
N LEU A 87 -11.80 -13.48 -14.31
CA LEU A 87 -10.38 -13.73 -14.53
C LEU A 87 -10.16 -14.24 -15.96
N GLU A 88 -9.33 -13.54 -16.73
CA GLU A 88 -8.85 -13.99 -18.05
C GLU A 88 -7.37 -14.33 -17.93
N ARG A 89 -7.03 -15.63 -18.00
CA ARG A 89 -5.64 -16.09 -17.96
C ARG A 89 -5.01 -16.02 -19.35
N ASP A 90 -3.76 -15.59 -19.37
CA ASP A 90 -2.88 -15.52 -20.53
C ASP A 90 -1.54 -16.22 -20.21
N ALA A 91 -0.67 -16.36 -21.20
CA ALA A 91 0.71 -16.78 -20.94
C ALA A 91 1.42 -15.73 -20.05
N PRO A 92 2.30 -16.15 -19.13
CA PRO A 92 3.10 -15.22 -18.34
C PRO A 92 3.88 -14.27 -19.25
N TYR A 93 3.72 -12.96 -19.04
CA TYR A 93 4.37 -11.92 -19.83
C TYR A 93 5.48 -11.20 -19.06
N PHE A 94 5.53 -11.37 -17.74
CA PHE A 94 6.54 -10.76 -16.88
C PHE A 94 6.76 -11.61 -15.62
N VAL A 95 8.02 -11.69 -15.17
CA VAL A 95 8.42 -12.39 -13.95
C VAL A 95 9.35 -11.48 -13.15
N GLU A 96 9.00 -11.20 -11.90
CA GLU A 96 9.85 -10.45 -10.99
C GLU A 96 10.97 -11.33 -10.39
N PRO A 97 12.11 -10.75 -9.99
CA PRO A 97 13.21 -11.49 -9.37
C PRO A 97 12.81 -12.35 -8.17
N GLU A 98 11.76 -11.96 -7.45
CA GLU A 98 11.25 -12.62 -6.25
C GLU A 98 10.30 -13.79 -6.56
N GLY A 99 10.12 -14.13 -7.85
CA GLY A 99 9.30 -15.28 -8.29
C GLY A 99 7.82 -14.97 -8.37
N LEU A 100 7.47 -13.71 -8.66
CA LEU A 100 6.11 -13.28 -9.00
C LEU A 100 5.93 -13.23 -10.51
N GLU A 101 5.07 -14.08 -11.04
CA GLU A 101 4.69 -14.08 -12.46
C GLU A 101 3.40 -13.31 -12.68
N TYR A 102 3.29 -12.66 -13.84
CA TYR A 102 2.09 -11.95 -14.28
C TYR A 102 1.60 -12.56 -15.59
N GLY A 103 0.34 -12.99 -15.62
CA GLY A 103 -0.17 -13.83 -16.71
C GLY A 103 -1.66 -13.72 -16.95
N GLY A 104 -2.25 -12.52 -16.88
CA GLY A 104 -3.66 -12.35 -17.20
C GLY A 104 -4.25 -11.06 -16.69
N GLN A 105 -5.56 -10.92 -16.86
CA GLN A 105 -6.32 -9.72 -16.55
C GLN A 105 -7.48 -10.04 -15.59
N VAL A 106 -7.76 -9.09 -14.69
CA VAL A 106 -8.89 -9.16 -13.75
C VAL A 106 -9.89 -8.08 -14.13
N TYR A 107 -11.15 -8.46 -14.33
CA TYR A 107 -12.23 -7.54 -14.68
C TYR A 107 -13.38 -7.61 -13.68
N CYS A 108 -14.19 -6.55 -13.65
CA CYS A 108 -15.48 -6.58 -13.00
C CYS A 108 -16.39 -7.60 -13.71
N ALA A 109 -17.00 -8.52 -12.95
CA ALA A 109 -17.89 -9.54 -13.50
C ALA A 109 -19.24 -8.98 -14.00
N ASN A 110 -19.59 -7.74 -13.64
CA ASN A 110 -20.79 -7.10 -14.17
C ASN A 110 -20.68 -6.95 -15.70
N VAL A 111 -21.58 -7.63 -16.40
CA VAL A 111 -21.63 -7.76 -17.87
C VAL A 111 -21.71 -6.40 -18.57
N SER A 112 -22.38 -5.41 -17.98
CA SER A 112 -22.50 -4.07 -18.56
C SER A 112 -21.32 -3.15 -18.24
N CYS A 113 -20.34 -3.61 -17.45
CA CYS A 113 -19.22 -2.80 -16.97
C CYS A 113 -17.88 -3.26 -17.55
N GLN A 114 -17.49 -4.50 -17.25
CA GLN A 114 -16.23 -5.12 -17.68
C GLN A 114 -14.97 -4.26 -17.46
N LEU A 115 -14.98 -3.34 -16.48
CA LEU A 115 -13.82 -2.53 -16.15
C LEU A 115 -12.67 -3.43 -15.72
N LYS A 116 -11.47 -3.19 -16.24
CA LYS A 116 -10.24 -3.84 -15.75
C LYS A 116 -9.93 -3.37 -14.33
N LEU A 117 -9.96 -4.31 -13.39
CA LEU A 117 -9.70 -4.09 -11.97
C LEU A 117 -8.24 -4.37 -11.57
N GLY A 118 -7.53 -5.16 -12.37
CA GLY A 118 -6.21 -5.64 -12.01
C GLY A 118 -5.60 -6.59 -13.03
N VAL A 119 -4.64 -7.38 -12.56
CA VAL A 119 -3.94 -8.43 -13.32
C VAL A 119 -3.91 -9.71 -12.49
N ILE A 120 -3.73 -10.84 -13.16
CA ILE A 120 -3.52 -12.12 -12.46
C ILE A 120 -2.03 -12.23 -12.16
N CYS A 121 -1.71 -12.54 -10.91
CA CYS A 121 -0.34 -12.79 -10.49
C CYS A 121 -0.22 -14.16 -9.84
N THR A 122 0.89 -14.85 -10.09
CA THR A 122 1.17 -16.20 -9.59
C THR A 122 2.46 -16.15 -8.80
N PHE A 123 2.41 -16.56 -7.52
CA PHE A 123 3.59 -16.56 -6.66
C PHE A 123 4.18 -17.96 -6.54
N PHE A 124 5.43 -18.13 -6.95
CA PHE A 124 6.14 -19.41 -6.84
C PHE A 124 6.28 -19.89 -5.40
N LYS A 125 6.51 -18.96 -4.47
CA LYS A 125 6.63 -19.26 -3.04
C LYS A 125 5.32 -19.80 -2.44
N TYR A 126 4.18 -19.51 -3.05
CA TYR A 126 2.84 -19.85 -2.55
C TYR A 126 2.16 -20.90 -3.44
N LYS A 127 2.88 -21.98 -3.76
CA LYS A 127 2.37 -23.15 -4.50
C LYS A 127 1.83 -22.86 -5.90
N TYR A 128 2.32 -21.82 -6.57
CA TYR A 128 1.86 -21.45 -7.92
C TYR A 128 0.35 -21.16 -7.98
N ILE A 129 -0.20 -20.59 -6.91
CA ILE A 129 -1.60 -20.15 -6.87
C ILE A 129 -1.72 -18.78 -7.55
N ASP A 130 -2.78 -18.64 -8.35
CA ASP A 130 -3.14 -17.40 -9.01
C ASP A 130 -3.97 -16.52 -8.09
N PHE A 131 -3.55 -15.28 -7.94
CA PHE A 131 -4.24 -14.27 -7.15
C PHE A 131 -4.70 -13.10 -8.03
N PRO A 132 -5.89 -12.54 -7.78
CA PRO A 132 -6.31 -11.27 -8.37
C PRO A 132 -5.50 -10.13 -7.75
N LEU A 133 -4.48 -9.62 -8.47
CA LEU A 133 -3.70 -8.45 -8.08
C LEU A 133 -4.42 -7.18 -8.52
N ILE A 134 -4.94 -6.44 -7.55
CA ILE A 134 -5.83 -5.31 -7.82
C ILE A 134 -5.11 -3.97 -7.92
N SER A 135 -5.60 -3.13 -8.84
CA SER A 135 -5.15 -1.75 -8.99
C SER A 135 -6.09 -0.81 -8.25
N LEU A 136 -5.61 -0.14 -7.20
CA LEU A 136 -6.40 0.81 -6.40
C LEU A 136 -7.13 1.86 -7.24
N LYS A 137 -6.56 2.25 -8.39
CA LYS A 137 -7.14 3.24 -9.31
C LYS A 137 -8.45 2.78 -9.94
N ALA A 138 -8.74 1.48 -9.94
CA ALA A 138 -9.97 0.90 -10.47
C ALA A 138 -11.11 0.86 -9.44
N PHE A 139 -10.90 1.39 -8.23
CA PHE A 139 -11.85 1.29 -7.13
C PHE A 139 -12.29 2.63 -6.57
N ARG A 140 -13.57 2.68 -6.19
CA ARG A 140 -14.11 3.61 -5.21
C ARG A 140 -14.09 2.92 -3.85
N VAL A 141 -13.45 3.54 -2.86
CA VAL A 141 -13.43 3.01 -1.49
C VAL A 141 -14.53 3.69 -0.70
N VAL A 142 -15.41 2.90 -0.10
CA VAL A 142 -16.59 3.34 0.64
C VAL A 142 -16.41 3.03 2.13
N ASN A 143 -16.55 4.06 2.94
CA ASN A 143 -16.49 3.98 4.39
C ASN A 143 -17.81 3.43 4.97
N PRO A 144 -17.83 2.97 6.24
CA PRO A 144 -19.05 2.53 6.91
C PRO A 144 -20.19 3.58 6.95
N ASP A 145 -19.85 4.87 6.92
CA ASP A 145 -20.82 5.98 6.87
C ASP A 145 -21.45 6.20 5.47
N GLY A 146 -21.09 5.37 4.48
CA GLY A 146 -21.56 5.45 3.10
C GLY A 146 -20.82 6.49 2.24
N THR A 147 -19.93 7.30 2.81
CA THR A 147 -19.08 8.20 2.04
C THR A 147 -18.05 7.39 1.26
N GLY A 148 -17.79 7.77 0.01
CA GLY A 148 -16.84 7.01 -0.81
C GLY A 148 -16.09 7.87 -1.80
N LYS A 149 -14.79 7.60 -1.92
CA LYS A 149 -13.85 8.32 -2.80
C LYS A 149 -12.80 7.39 -3.38
N SER A 150 -12.14 7.83 -4.45
CA SER A 150 -11.01 7.13 -5.05
C SER A 150 -9.69 7.54 -4.40
N TYR A 151 -8.70 6.64 -4.44
CA TYR A 151 -7.37 6.87 -3.89
C TYR A 151 -6.30 6.58 -4.94
N LYS A 152 -5.20 7.33 -4.90
CA LYS A 152 -4.06 7.15 -5.83
C LYS A 152 -2.98 6.24 -5.27
N VAL A 153 -2.88 6.11 -3.95
CA VAL A 153 -1.85 5.34 -3.24
C VAL A 153 -2.47 4.60 -2.04
N TRP A 154 -2.02 3.36 -1.82
CA TRP A 154 -2.55 2.48 -0.76
C TRP A 154 -2.38 3.04 0.64
N LYS A 155 -1.24 3.70 0.92
CA LYS A 155 -0.95 4.33 2.23
C LYS A 155 -1.96 5.40 2.68
N ASN A 156 -2.80 5.90 1.77
CA ASN A 156 -3.82 6.90 2.07
C ASN A 156 -5.20 6.28 2.31
N VAL A 157 -5.39 5.00 2.03
CA VAL A 157 -6.65 4.29 2.26
C VAL A 157 -6.83 4.11 3.78
N PRO A 158 -7.99 4.47 4.37
CA PRO A 158 -8.21 4.48 5.80
C PRO A 158 -8.54 3.09 6.36
N CYS A 159 -7.73 2.08 6.01
CA CYS A 159 -7.86 0.73 6.51
C CYS A 159 -6.49 0.09 6.71
N LYS A 160 -6.41 -0.92 7.58
CA LYS A 160 -5.25 -1.77 7.70
C LYS A 160 -5.37 -2.95 6.74
N ILE A 161 -4.35 -3.15 5.92
CA ILE A 161 -4.22 -4.32 5.05
C ILE A 161 -3.18 -5.22 5.69
N ALA A 162 -3.53 -6.48 5.93
CA ALA A 162 -2.63 -7.46 6.53
C ALA A 162 -1.67 -8.03 5.48
N ASP A 163 -0.48 -8.42 5.91
CA ASP A 163 0.44 -9.16 5.04
C ASP A 163 -0.12 -10.55 4.76
N PHE A 164 0.14 -11.04 3.56
CA PHE A 164 -0.19 -12.41 3.15
C PHE A 164 0.88 -13.38 3.65
N THR A 165 0.45 -14.46 4.30
CA THR A 165 1.31 -15.47 4.91
C THR A 165 0.94 -16.88 4.42
N PHE A 166 1.78 -17.87 4.74
CA PHE A 166 1.46 -19.27 4.41
C PHE A 166 0.19 -19.78 5.11
N ASP A 167 -0.17 -19.21 6.26
CA ASP A 167 -1.37 -19.63 7.00
C ASP A 167 -2.65 -19.26 6.26
N ASP A 168 -2.64 -18.15 5.51
CA ASP A 168 -3.76 -17.68 4.70
C ASP A 168 -4.03 -18.64 3.52
N LEU A 169 -3.08 -19.48 3.11
CA LEU A 169 -3.28 -20.49 2.05
C LEU A 169 -4.26 -21.61 2.45
N ARG A 170 -4.67 -21.70 3.71
CA ARG A 170 -5.66 -22.68 4.15
C ARG A 170 -7.09 -22.25 3.83
N ASP A 171 -7.28 -20.95 3.67
CA ASP A 171 -8.58 -20.31 3.53
C ASP A 171 -8.84 -19.85 2.08
N VAL A 172 -7.87 -20.06 1.17
CA VAL A 172 -7.94 -19.75 -0.28
C VAL A 172 -8.15 -21.01 -1.10
#